data_AF-A0A5E7RIG8-F1
#
_entry.id   AF-A0A5E7RIG8-F1
#
_cell.length_a   1.000
_cell.length_b   1.000
_cell.length_c   1.000
_cell.angle_alpha   90.00
_cell.angle_beta   90.00
_cell.angle_gamma   90.00
#
_symmetry.space_group_name_H-M   'P 1'
#
loop_
_entity.id
_entity.type
_entity.pdbx_description
1 polymer ?
#
loop_
_entity_poly.entity_id
_entity_poly.type
_entity_poly.pdbx_seq_one_letter_code
_entity_poly.pdbx_strand_id
1 'polypeptide(L)'
;MDDIEEYLSHLEGIIGQDAINQERIYLSGLSKEELEEKKAKFAFERTYEASYEQARQRQPIIWESVRKKTSETNVLIQIYNCTRNSFSMTNSTWNSEPGDLDIPPGNCIAFTLPGVLLRRINRANTSFRSSQVSHHFTYRSGDYAFDFSTASQLTMRYEAFSFGNTISVSRRHSIRSIGQSEILCDYLLEQNQSASPYSYAIAIKIRDPF
;
A
#
# COMPACT_ATOMS: atom_id res chain seq x y z
N MET A 1 31.80 -16.06 -17.64
CA MET A 1 31.11 -15.04 -18.44
C MET A 1 31.46 -13.71 -17.79
N ASP A 2 31.85 -12.69 -18.55
CA ASP A 2 32.25 -11.40 -17.98
C ASP A 2 31.05 -10.79 -17.24
N ASP A 3 31.28 -10.35 -16.01
CA ASP A 3 30.27 -9.84 -15.08
C ASP A 3 29.46 -8.67 -15.64
N ILE A 4 30.09 -7.90 -16.53
CA ILE A 4 29.49 -6.79 -17.27
C ILE A 4 28.56 -7.31 -18.39
N GLU A 5 28.96 -8.36 -19.09
CA GLU A 5 28.19 -8.91 -20.22
C GLU A 5 26.90 -9.60 -19.73
N GLU A 6 26.93 -10.23 -18.56
CA GLU A 6 25.71 -10.77 -17.95
C GLU A 6 24.69 -9.65 -17.63
N TYR A 7 25.14 -8.53 -17.05
CA TYR A 7 24.29 -7.37 -16.81
C TYR A 7 23.73 -6.77 -18.11
N LEU A 8 24.59 -6.58 -19.13
CA LEU A 8 24.19 -5.99 -20.40
C LEU A 8 23.20 -6.86 -21.17
N SER A 9 23.29 -8.19 -21.05
CA SER A 9 22.34 -9.12 -21.67
C SER A 9 20.89 -8.90 -21.20
N HIS A 10 20.68 -8.35 -20.00
CA HIS A 10 19.36 -7.99 -19.50
C HIS A 10 18.81 -6.69 -20.08
N LEU A 11 19.67 -5.85 -20.66
CA LEU A 11 19.30 -4.61 -21.32
C LEU A 11 19.12 -4.80 -22.84
N GLU A 12 19.61 -5.92 -23.39
CA GLU A 12 19.42 -6.28 -24.80
C GLU A 12 17.92 -6.36 -25.13
N GLY A 13 17.50 -5.58 -26.13
CA GLY A 13 16.09 -5.48 -26.55
C GLY A 13 15.26 -4.45 -25.78
N ILE A 14 15.78 -3.87 -24.68
CA ILE A 14 15.15 -2.75 -23.96
C ILE A 14 15.71 -1.41 -24.46
N ILE A 15 17.03 -1.36 -24.67
CA ILE A 15 17.74 -0.16 -25.14
C ILE A 15 18.46 -0.44 -26.46
N GLY A 16 18.76 0.63 -27.22
CA GLY A 16 19.45 0.52 -28.51
C GLY A 16 20.91 0.10 -28.38
N GLN A 17 21.48 -0.50 -29.43
CA GLN A 17 22.85 -1.02 -29.42
C GLN A 17 23.91 0.03 -29.04
N ASP A 18 23.73 1.28 -29.45
CA ASP A 18 24.63 2.38 -29.10
C ASP A 18 24.60 2.70 -27.60
N ALA A 19 23.43 2.59 -26.96
CA ALA A 19 23.29 2.77 -25.52
C ALA A 19 23.91 1.60 -24.74
N ILE A 20 23.79 0.36 -25.25
CA ILE A 20 24.48 -0.82 -24.69
C ILE A 20 26.00 -0.62 -24.72
N ASN A 21 26.53 -0.12 -25.84
CA ASN A 21 27.97 0.13 -25.97
C ASN A 21 28.45 1.25 -25.04
N GLN A 22 27.67 2.33 -24.88
CA GLN A 22 27.97 3.39 -23.91
C GLN A 22 27.95 2.88 -22.47
N GLU A 23 26.94 2.09 -22.13
CA GLU A 23 26.81 1.47 -20.80
C GLU A 23 27.97 0.51 -20.52
N ARG A 24 28.39 -0.30 -21.50
CA ARG A 24 29.57 -1.17 -21.40
C ARG A 24 30.83 -0.39 -21.01
N ILE A 25 31.10 0.71 -21.73
CA ILE A 25 32.28 1.56 -21.48
C ILE A 25 32.21 2.15 -20.06
N TYR A 26 31.03 2.60 -19.64
CA TYR A 26 30.83 3.12 -18.29
C TYR A 26 31.10 2.05 -17.23
N LEU A 27 30.52 0.85 -17.37
CA LEU A 27 30.66 -0.25 -16.41
C LEU A 27 32.11 -0.75 -16.29
N SER A 28 32.85 -0.80 -17.41
CA SER A 28 34.27 -1.16 -17.39
C SER A 28 35.16 -0.17 -16.64
N GLY A 29 34.69 1.06 -16.44
CA GLY A 29 35.40 2.11 -15.71
C GLY A 29 35.10 2.16 -14.21
N LEU A 30 34.14 1.37 -13.73
CA LEU A 30 33.76 1.33 -12.32
C LEU A 30 34.73 0.51 -11.47
N SER A 31 34.84 0.85 -10.19
CA SER A 31 35.41 -0.06 -9.21
C SER A 31 34.54 -1.31 -9.05
N LYS A 32 35.12 -2.39 -8.50
CA LYS A 32 34.37 -3.63 -8.23
C LYS A 32 33.17 -3.38 -7.31
N GLU A 33 33.34 -2.54 -6.30
CA GLU A 33 32.28 -2.21 -5.33
C GLU A 33 31.11 -1.47 -5.98
N GLU A 34 31.42 -0.49 -6.84
CA GLU A 34 30.40 0.26 -7.60
C GLU A 34 29.67 -0.62 -8.62
N LEU A 35 30.39 -1.54 -9.27
CA LEU A 35 29.79 -2.48 -10.20
C LEU A 35 28.81 -3.43 -9.49
N GLU A 36 29.19 -3.99 -8.34
CA GLU A 36 28.32 -4.85 -7.52
C GLU A 36 27.09 -4.09 -7.01
N GLU A 37 27.25 -2.85 -6.55
CA GLU A 37 26.11 -2.02 -6.11
C GLU A 37 25.16 -1.72 -7.27
N LYS A 38 25.68 -1.41 -8.46
CA LYS A 38 24.86 -1.17 -9.65
C LYS A 38 24.09 -2.42 -10.09
N LYS A 39 24.74 -3.60 -10.04
CA LYS A 39 24.08 -4.89 -10.29
C LYS A 39 22.98 -5.17 -9.27
N ALA A 40 23.26 -4.97 -7.98
CA ALA A 40 22.30 -5.16 -6.90
C ALA A 40 21.09 -4.23 -7.07
N LYS A 41 21.32 -2.97 -7.46
CA LYS A 41 20.26 -2.01 -7.79
C LYS A 41 19.36 -2.51 -8.91
N PHE A 42 19.96 -2.91 -10.03
CA PHE A 42 19.20 -3.37 -11.19
C PHE A 42 18.42 -4.65 -10.92
N ALA A 43 19.03 -5.61 -10.21
CA ALA A 43 18.36 -6.84 -9.79
C ALA A 43 17.14 -6.53 -8.91
N PHE A 44 17.29 -5.62 -7.95
CA PHE A 44 16.21 -5.16 -7.09
C PHE A 44 15.08 -4.49 -7.88
N GLU A 45 15.41 -3.54 -8.77
CA GLU A 45 14.42 -2.82 -9.60
C GLU A 45 13.58 -3.80 -10.42
N ARG A 46 14.21 -4.82 -11.01
CA ARG A 46 13.53 -5.86 -11.77
C ARG A 46 12.63 -6.74 -10.90
N THR A 47 13.11 -7.17 -9.73
CA THR A 47 12.30 -7.93 -8.77
C THR A 47 11.10 -7.12 -8.29
N TYR A 48 11.31 -5.83 -8.02
CA TYR A 48 10.26 -4.91 -7.63
C TYR A 48 9.22 -4.72 -8.75
N GLU A 49 9.65 -4.48 -9.99
CA GLU A 49 8.75 -4.29 -11.12
C GLU A 49 7.89 -5.53 -11.34
N ALA A 50 8.49 -6.72 -11.36
CA ALA A 50 7.77 -7.98 -11.47
C ALA A 50 6.75 -8.18 -10.32
N SER A 51 7.15 -7.90 -9.08
CA SER A 51 6.27 -8.02 -7.90
C SER A 51 5.13 -7.00 -7.95
N TYR A 52 5.42 -5.77 -8.38
CA TYR A 52 4.44 -4.71 -8.56
C TYR A 52 3.40 -5.07 -9.62
N GLU A 53 3.82 -5.60 -10.76
CA GLU A 53 2.90 -6.04 -11.81
C GLU A 53 1.99 -7.18 -11.34
N GLN A 54 2.55 -8.17 -10.65
CA GLN A 54 1.76 -9.26 -10.07
C GLN A 54 0.74 -8.74 -9.06
N ALA A 55 1.15 -7.83 -8.17
CA ALA A 55 0.25 -7.21 -7.20
C ALA A 55 -0.86 -6.39 -7.88
N ARG A 56 -0.53 -5.63 -8.93
CA ARG A 56 -1.49 -4.87 -9.74
C ARG A 56 -2.52 -5.78 -10.42
N GLN A 57 -2.12 -6.95 -10.88
CA GLN A 57 -3.03 -7.94 -11.48
C GLN A 57 -3.92 -8.63 -10.43
N ARG A 58 -3.40 -8.86 -9.22
CA ARG A 58 -4.18 -9.49 -8.12
C ARG A 58 -5.17 -8.52 -7.47
N GLN A 59 -4.88 -7.22 -7.48
CA GLN A 59 -5.68 -6.19 -6.80
C GLN A 59 -7.19 -6.27 -7.12
N PRO A 60 -7.63 -6.34 -8.39
CA PRO A 60 -9.05 -6.35 -8.72
C PRO A 60 -9.76 -7.62 -8.22
N ILE A 61 -9.04 -8.74 -8.18
CA ILE A 61 -9.56 -10.04 -7.71
C ILE A 61 -9.82 -9.98 -6.20
N ILE A 62 -8.85 -9.45 -5.44
CA ILE A 62 -8.98 -9.27 -3.99
C ILE A 62 -10.10 -8.29 -3.69
N TRP A 63 -10.16 -7.17 -4.41
CA TRP A 63 -11.21 -6.18 -4.26
C TRP A 63 -12.60 -6.76 -4.52
N GLU A 64 -12.78 -7.54 -5.58
CA GLU A 64 -14.07 -8.13 -5.91
C GLU A 64 -14.54 -9.09 -4.80
N SER A 65 -13.62 -9.83 -4.17
CA SER A 65 -13.91 -10.65 -2.98
C SER A 65 -14.36 -9.78 -1.79
N VAL A 66 -13.65 -8.69 -1.52
CA VAL A 66 -14.00 -7.73 -0.46
C VAL A 66 -15.36 -7.09 -0.70
N ARG A 67 -15.62 -6.67 -1.94
CA ARG A 67 -16.86 -6.00 -2.37
C ARG A 67 -18.09 -6.88 -2.17
N LYS A 68 -17.95 -8.21 -2.31
CA LYS A 68 -19.02 -9.20 -2.14
C LYS A 68 -19.39 -9.46 -0.68
N LYS A 69 -18.53 -9.09 0.28
CA LYS A 69 -18.87 -9.18 1.70
C LYS A 69 -19.92 -8.12 2.02
N THR A 70 -21.14 -8.54 2.36
CA THR A 70 -22.27 -7.62 2.63
C THR A 70 -22.50 -7.38 4.12
N SER A 71 -21.90 -8.19 4.99
CA SER A 71 -22.12 -8.12 6.42
C SER A 71 -21.39 -6.94 7.05
N GLU A 72 -20.16 -6.63 6.66
CA GLU A 72 -19.30 -5.62 7.30
C GLU A 72 -18.60 -4.70 6.31
N THR A 73 -18.25 -3.52 6.81
CA THR A 73 -17.36 -2.60 6.10
C THR A 73 -15.97 -3.18 6.15
N ASN A 74 -15.37 -3.40 4.99
CA ASN A 74 -14.02 -3.92 4.90
C ASN A 74 -13.09 -2.85 4.34
N VAL A 75 -11.90 -2.73 4.92
CA VAL A 75 -10.84 -1.87 4.42
C VAL A 75 -9.73 -2.76 3.86
N LEU A 76 -9.59 -2.78 2.54
CA LEU A 76 -8.48 -3.45 1.88
C LEU A 76 -7.26 -2.52 1.92
N ILE A 77 -6.19 -2.95 2.57
CA ILE A 77 -4.91 -2.24 2.60
C ILE A 77 -3.93 -3.01 1.73
N GLN A 78 -3.25 -2.29 0.84
CA GLN A 78 -2.14 -2.81 0.06
C GLN A 78 -0.92 -1.93 0.31
N ILE A 79 0.21 -2.53 0.67
CA ILE A 79 1.43 -1.80 0.95
C ILE A 79 2.51 -2.27 -0.02
N TYR A 80 2.95 -1.36 -0.88
CA TYR A 80 4.04 -1.57 -1.83
C TYR A 80 5.33 -1.03 -1.23
N ASN A 81 6.28 -1.93 -0.99
CA ASN A 81 7.61 -1.57 -0.53
C ASN A 81 8.55 -1.40 -1.72
N CYS A 82 8.82 -0.16 -2.11
CA CYS A 82 9.76 0.18 -3.17
C CYS A 82 11.21 0.31 -2.66
N THR A 83 11.51 -0.13 -1.44
CA THR A 83 12.83 -0.02 -0.81
C THR A 83 13.52 -1.38 -0.72
N ARG A 84 14.84 -1.36 -0.50
CA ARG A 84 15.62 -2.57 -0.23
C ARG A 84 15.49 -3.08 1.21
N ASN A 85 14.75 -2.38 2.06
CA ASN A 85 14.61 -2.68 3.48
C ASN A 85 13.37 -3.54 3.74
N SER A 86 13.43 -4.45 4.70
CA SER A 86 12.24 -5.18 5.19
C SER A 86 11.55 -4.39 6.28
N PHE A 87 10.25 -4.20 6.18
CA PHE A 87 9.46 -3.51 7.21
C PHE A 87 8.65 -4.50 8.02
N SER A 88 8.83 -4.48 9.34
CA SER A 88 8.02 -5.30 10.24
C SER A 88 7.00 -4.44 10.97
N MET A 89 5.82 -5.01 11.17
CA MET A 89 4.75 -4.31 11.88
C MET A 89 5.08 -4.27 13.38
N THR A 90 4.96 -3.09 13.99
CA THR A 90 5.36 -2.86 15.39
C THR A 90 4.17 -2.57 16.30
N ASN A 91 3.10 -2.00 15.75
CA ASN A 91 1.87 -1.73 16.46
C ASN A 91 0.70 -1.78 15.46
N SER A 92 -0.47 -2.16 15.96
CA SER A 92 -1.72 -2.19 15.20
C SER A 92 -2.90 -2.10 16.16
N THR A 93 -4.03 -1.54 15.69
CA THR A 93 -5.27 -1.49 16.47
C THR A 93 -6.08 -2.79 16.40
N TRP A 94 -5.51 -3.86 15.85
CA TRP A 94 -6.14 -5.18 15.72
C TRP A 94 -5.13 -6.27 16.05
N ASN A 95 -5.62 -7.45 16.39
CA ASN A 95 -4.74 -8.58 16.69
C ASN A 95 -4.14 -9.13 15.38
N SER A 96 -2.82 -9.21 15.34
CA SER A 96 -2.03 -9.82 14.27
C SER A 96 -0.93 -10.65 14.91
N GLU A 97 -0.60 -11.80 14.33
CA GLU A 97 0.57 -12.53 14.78
C GLU A 97 1.87 -11.80 14.34
N PRO A 98 2.93 -11.83 15.16
CA PRO A 98 4.22 -11.27 14.76
C PRO A 98 4.73 -11.92 13.46
N GLY A 99 5.14 -11.11 12.48
CA GLY A 99 5.71 -11.58 11.22
C GLY A 99 4.70 -11.85 10.10
N ASP A 100 3.41 -12.02 10.39
CA ASP A 100 2.38 -12.32 9.39
C ASP A 100 2.21 -11.22 8.33
N LEU A 101 2.49 -9.99 8.71
CA LEU A 101 2.33 -8.80 7.87
C LEU A 101 3.65 -8.08 7.64
N ASP A 102 4.78 -8.77 7.73
CA ASP A 102 6.06 -8.20 7.35
C ASP A 102 6.10 -7.94 5.85
N ILE A 103 6.74 -6.84 5.45
CA ILE A 103 6.79 -6.37 4.07
C ILE A 103 8.21 -6.59 3.53
N PRO A 104 8.43 -7.63 2.70
CA PRO A 104 9.74 -7.87 2.13
C PRO A 104 10.18 -6.73 1.21
N PRO A 105 11.50 -6.60 0.98
CA PRO A 105 12.03 -5.62 0.02
C PRO A 105 11.43 -5.83 -1.36
N GLY A 106 11.07 -4.74 -2.04
CA GLY A 106 10.56 -4.80 -3.41
C GLY A 106 9.21 -5.52 -3.56
N ASN A 107 8.49 -5.82 -2.48
CA ASN A 107 7.30 -6.65 -2.51
C ASN A 107 6.04 -5.88 -2.10
N CYS A 108 4.89 -6.50 -2.29
CA CYS A 108 3.58 -5.98 -1.91
C CYS A 108 2.88 -6.95 -0.97
N ILE A 109 2.36 -6.43 0.14
CA ILE A 109 1.44 -7.17 1.00
C ILE A 109 0.03 -6.60 0.86
N ALA A 110 -0.97 -7.47 1.00
CA ALA A 110 -2.38 -7.09 0.99
C ALA A 110 -3.12 -7.78 2.12
N PHE A 111 -3.88 -7.01 2.89
CA PHE A 111 -4.70 -7.54 3.97
C PHE A 111 -6.01 -6.75 4.09
N THR A 112 -7.04 -7.40 4.66
CA THR A 112 -8.37 -6.80 4.81
C THR A 112 -8.70 -6.65 6.27
N LEU A 113 -9.08 -5.44 6.67
CA LEU A 113 -9.51 -5.12 8.02
C LEU A 113 -11.04 -4.98 8.07
N PRO A 114 -11.74 -5.80 8.86
CA PRO A 114 -13.18 -5.68 9.02
C PRO A 114 -13.53 -4.58 10.03
N GLY A 115 -14.69 -3.97 9.83
CA GLY A 115 -15.28 -3.00 10.74
C GLY A 115 -16.78 -2.90 10.56
N VAL A 116 -17.48 -2.41 11.58
CA VAL A 116 -18.94 -2.30 11.56
C VAL A 116 -19.33 -0.84 11.56
N LEU A 117 -19.67 -0.31 10.38
CA LEU A 117 -20.51 0.88 10.29
C LEU A 117 -21.97 0.47 10.55
N LEU A 118 -22.75 1.32 11.23
CA LEU A 118 -24.10 1.05 11.76
C LEU A 118 -24.86 -0.03 10.99
N ARG A 119 -24.94 -1.25 11.57
CA ARG A 119 -25.48 -2.44 10.89
C ARG A 119 -27.01 -2.47 10.81
N ARG A 120 -27.75 -1.86 11.74
CA ARG A 120 -29.23 -1.88 11.77
C ARG A 120 -29.80 -0.65 12.46
N ILE A 121 -30.77 -0.03 11.81
CA ILE A 121 -31.55 1.10 12.30
C ILE A 121 -32.56 0.58 13.32
N ASN A 122 -32.32 0.79 14.61
CA ASN A 122 -33.42 0.77 15.58
C ASN A 122 -34.12 2.13 15.51
N ARG A 123 -35.38 2.15 15.03
CA ARG A 123 -36.20 3.32 14.66
C ARG A 123 -36.46 4.35 15.78
N ALA A 124 -35.88 4.20 16.97
CA ALA A 124 -36.34 4.85 18.19
C ALA A 124 -35.60 6.13 18.63
N ASN A 125 -34.69 6.72 17.83
CA ASN A 125 -33.99 7.97 18.22
C ASN A 125 -33.59 8.77 16.97
N THR A 126 -34.13 9.98 16.82
CA THR A 126 -34.42 10.66 15.54
C THR A 126 -33.60 11.92 15.22
N SER A 127 -32.56 12.31 15.94
CA SER A 127 -31.88 13.60 15.63
C SER A 127 -30.54 13.50 14.89
N PHE A 128 -29.66 12.54 15.21
CA PHE A 128 -28.36 12.41 14.53
C PHE A 128 -27.72 11.07 14.91
N ARG A 129 -27.19 10.32 13.94
CA ARG A 129 -26.42 9.09 14.24
C ARG A 129 -25.15 9.03 13.43
N SER A 130 -24.04 8.75 14.10
CA SER A 130 -22.75 8.50 13.47
C SER A 130 -22.11 7.21 13.97
N SER A 131 -21.48 6.45 13.09
CA SER A 131 -20.51 5.40 13.45
C SER A 131 -19.21 5.59 12.73
N GLN A 132 -18.14 5.12 13.35
CA GLN A 132 -16.81 5.18 12.80
C GLN A 132 -16.15 3.81 12.85
N VAL A 133 -15.45 3.46 11.78
CA VAL A 133 -14.46 2.38 11.75
C VAL A 133 -13.11 3.05 11.60
N SER A 134 -12.18 2.76 12.50
CA SER A 134 -10.82 3.28 12.45
C SER A 134 -9.81 2.17 12.62
N HIS A 135 -8.75 2.23 11.82
CA HIS A 135 -7.60 1.36 11.94
C HIS A 135 -6.33 2.21 11.98
N HIS A 136 -5.37 1.74 12.75
CA HIS A 136 -4.07 2.38 12.87
C HIS A 136 -2.99 1.31 13.01
N PHE A 137 -1.84 1.55 12.41
CA PHE A 137 -0.69 0.64 12.46
C PHE A 137 0.62 1.37 12.19
N THR A 138 1.71 0.79 12.69
CA THR A 138 3.07 1.29 12.49
C THR A 138 4.00 0.20 11.98
N TYR A 139 4.91 0.57 11.10
CA TYR A 139 5.96 -0.30 10.56
C TYR A 139 7.33 0.30 10.84
N ARG A 140 8.33 -0.56 11.03
CA ARG A 140 9.72 -0.16 11.27
C ARG A 140 10.70 -1.03 10.50
N SER A 141 11.79 -0.43 10.04
CA SER A 141 12.97 -1.07 9.50
C SER A 141 14.22 -0.30 9.93
N GLY A 142 14.96 -0.81 10.93
CA GLY A 142 16.07 -0.07 11.54
C GLY A 142 15.63 1.32 12.00
N ASP A 143 16.28 2.35 11.45
CA ASP A 143 16.02 3.76 11.75
C ASP A 143 14.80 4.33 11.00
N TYR A 144 14.30 3.63 9.99
CA TYR A 144 13.09 4.02 9.26
C TYR A 144 11.84 3.52 9.97
N ALA A 145 10.81 4.36 10.04
CA ALA A 145 9.50 3.92 10.50
C ALA A 145 8.41 4.83 9.93
N PHE A 146 7.22 4.27 9.73
CA PHE A 146 6.06 5.05 9.34
C PHE A 146 4.83 4.65 10.15
N ASP A 147 3.91 5.62 10.23
CA ASP A 147 2.67 5.55 10.96
C ASP A 147 1.51 5.78 9.99
N PHE A 148 0.54 4.88 9.99
CA PHE A 148 -0.64 5.00 9.16
C PHE A 148 -1.92 4.92 9.98
N SER A 149 -2.87 5.79 9.66
CA SER A 149 -4.23 5.71 10.19
C SER A 149 -5.26 5.90 9.09
N THR A 150 -6.38 5.20 9.23
CA THR A 150 -7.56 5.36 8.39
C THR A 150 -8.81 5.37 9.25
N ALA A 151 -9.75 6.24 8.90
CA ALA A 151 -11.06 6.30 9.52
C ALA A 151 -12.14 6.48 8.47
N SER A 152 -13.22 5.70 8.58
CA SER A 152 -14.45 5.88 7.81
C SER A 152 -15.58 6.20 8.77
N GLN A 153 -16.27 7.31 8.55
CA GLN A 153 -17.37 7.77 9.38
C GLN A 153 -18.64 7.86 8.54
N LEU A 154 -19.65 7.08 8.93
CA LEU A 154 -21.00 7.12 8.39
C LEU A 154 -21.83 8.08 9.24
N THR A 155 -22.44 9.08 8.64
CA THR A 155 -23.34 10.04 9.29
C THR A 155 -24.73 9.95 8.66
N MET A 156 -25.75 9.83 9.49
CA MET A 156 -27.16 9.86 9.09
C MET A 156 -27.83 11.09 9.70
N ARG A 157 -28.39 11.94 8.84
CA ARG A 157 -29.17 13.12 9.22
C ARG A 157 -30.63 12.90 8.85
N TYR A 158 -31.53 13.09 9.82
CA TYR A 158 -32.96 13.09 9.56
C TYR A 158 -33.35 14.44 8.97
N GLU A 159 -34.02 14.43 7.83
CA GLU A 159 -34.53 15.63 7.18
C GLU A 159 -36.06 15.58 7.12
N ALA A 160 -36.69 16.40 7.96
CA ALA A 160 -38.15 16.39 8.11
C ALA A 160 -38.92 16.72 6.83
N PHE A 161 -38.30 17.47 5.89
CA PHE A 161 -38.94 17.98 4.68
C PHE A 161 -38.58 17.21 3.39
N SER A 162 -37.66 16.24 3.45
CA SER A 162 -37.30 15.39 2.30
C SER A 162 -37.89 13.97 2.40
N PHE A 163 -38.73 13.71 3.41
CA PHE A 163 -39.33 12.39 3.70
C PHE A 163 -38.30 11.24 3.75
N GLY A 164 -37.04 11.55 4.09
CA GLY A 164 -35.94 10.62 4.02
C GLY A 164 -34.81 10.90 5.02
N ASN A 165 -33.88 9.95 5.11
CA ASN A 165 -32.63 10.14 5.83
C ASN A 165 -31.52 10.41 4.81
N THR A 166 -30.78 11.49 5.00
CA THR A 166 -29.56 11.74 4.23
C THR A 166 -28.41 10.99 4.88
N ILE A 167 -27.80 10.07 4.12
CA ILE A 167 -26.64 9.30 4.55
C ILE A 167 -25.41 9.84 3.85
N SER A 168 -24.38 10.18 4.61
CA SER A 168 -23.08 10.63 4.09
C SER A 168 -21.95 9.79 4.70
N VAL A 169 -21.05 9.30 3.86
CA VAL A 169 -19.80 8.65 4.30
C VAL A 169 -18.66 9.62 4.09
N SER A 170 -17.87 9.84 5.13
CA SER A 170 -16.59 10.56 5.03
C SER A 170 -15.45 9.60 5.38
N ARG A 171 -14.30 9.79 4.72
CA ARG A 171 -13.10 8.98 4.95
C ARG A 171 -11.93 9.94 5.21
N ARG A 172 -11.05 9.57 6.13
CA ARG A 172 -9.83 10.31 6.47
C ARG A 172 -8.68 9.33 6.57
N HIS A 173 -7.55 9.72 6.02
CA HIS A 173 -6.33 8.93 6.01
C HIS A 173 -5.17 9.85 6.41
N SER A 174 -4.19 9.29 7.11
CA SER A 174 -2.96 9.99 7.45
C SER A 174 -1.81 8.99 7.41
N ILE A 175 -0.73 9.40 6.76
CA ILE A 175 0.53 8.68 6.74
C ILE A 175 1.65 9.66 7.09
N ARG A 176 2.64 9.21 7.85
CA ARG A 176 3.81 10.03 8.20
C ARG A 176 5.01 9.16 8.50
N SER A 177 6.20 9.67 8.19
CA SER A 177 7.44 9.13 8.75
C SER A 177 7.53 9.45 10.23
N ILE A 178 7.92 8.46 11.03
CA ILE A 178 8.15 8.55 12.49
C ILE A 178 9.49 7.92 12.91
N GLY A 179 10.34 7.60 11.93
CA GLY A 179 11.68 7.06 12.16
C GLY A 179 12.68 8.12 12.60
N GLN A 180 13.90 7.69 12.94
CA GLN A 180 15.05 8.59 13.06
C GLN A 180 15.50 9.07 11.68
N SER A 181 15.38 8.20 10.68
CA SER A 181 15.64 8.50 9.27
C SER A 181 14.32 8.75 8.54
N GLU A 182 14.35 9.69 7.60
CA GLU A 182 13.19 10.02 6.77
C GLU A 182 12.88 8.88 5.79
N ILE A 183 11.59 8.66 5.55
CA ILE A 183 11.11 7.73 4.53
C ILE A 183 9.91 8.36 3.83
N LEU A 184 9.84 8.22 2.50
CA LEU A 184 8.74 8.75 1.72
C LEU A 184 7.60 7.72 1.74
N CYS A 185 6.43 8.15 2.18
CA CYS A 185 5.26 7.29 2.30
C CYS A 185 4.04 8.04 1.78
N ASP A 186 3.46 7.53 0.69
CA ASP A 186 2.25 8.08 0.07
C ASP A 186 1.10 7.09 0.19
N TYR A 187 -0.13 7.60 0.20
CA TYR A 187 -1.33 6.76 0.09
C TYR A 187 -2.23 7.20 -1.06
N LEU A 188 -2.97 6.24 -1.62
CA LEU A 188 -3.97 6.46 -2.66
C LEU A 188 -5.24 5.67 -2.33
N LEU A 189 -6.40 6.34 -2.37
CA LEU A 189 -7.70 5.67 -2.32
C LEU A 189 -8.00 5.10 -3.71
N GLU A 190 -7.81 3.80 -3.88
CA GLU A 190 -7.93 3.11 -5.17
C GLU A 190 -9.40 2.94 -5.57
N GLN A 191 -10.20 2.39 -4.65
CA GLN A 191 -11.57 1.97 -4.92
C GLN A 191 -12.45 2.18 -3.68
N ASN A 192 -13.73 2.43 -3.89
CA ASN A 192 -14.69 2.52 -2.80
C ASN A 192 -16.09 2.05 -3.24
N GLN A 193 -16.89 1.65 -2.25
CA GLN A 193 -18.33 1.46 -2.43
C GLN A 193 -19.06 2.74 -2.01
N SER A 194 -19.94 3.23 -2.88
CA SER A 194 -20.85 4.34 -2.62
C SER A 194 -22.06 3.92 -1.78
N ALA A 195 -22.36 2.63 -1.73
CA ALA A 195 -23.46 2.03 -0.98
C ALA A 195 -22.95 1.06 0.09
N SER A 196 -23.83 0.73 1.04
CA SER A 196 -23.57 -0.24 2.11
C SER A 196 -23.00 -1.56 1.54
N PRO A 197 -21.94 -2.13 2.14
CA PRO A 197 -21.37 -1.79 3.45
C PRO A 197 -20.28 -0.70 3.44
N TYR A 198 -20.13 0.05 2.35
CA TYR A 198 -19.19 1.17 2.24
C TYR A 198 -17.71 0.80 2.34
N SER A 199 -17.35 -0.45 1.99
CA SER A 199 -15.97 -0.92 1.93
C SER A 199 -15.13 -0.08 0.97
N TYR A 200 -13.81 -0.08 1.16
CA TYR A 200 -12.89 0.69 0.34
C TYR A 200 -11.48 0.10 0.37
N ALA A 201 -10.66 0.47 -0.61
CA ALA A 201 -9.30 -0.01 -0.79
C ALA A 201 -8.31 1.16 -0.77
N ILE A 202 -7.20 1.01 -0.04
CA ILE A 202 -6.11 1.98 0.03
C ILE A 202 -4.82 1.29 -0.40
N ALA A 203 -4.09 1.93 -1.30
CA ALA A 203 -2.70 1.61 -1.61
C ALA A 203 -1.77 2.53 -0.82
N ILE A 204 -0.71 1.98 -0.25
CA ILE A 204 0.38 2.70 0.41
C ILE A 204 1.67 2.39 -0.35
N LYS A 205 2.47 3.40 -0.68
CA LYS A 205 3.77 3.23 -1.33
C LYS A 205 4.86 3.76 -0.42
N ILE A 206 5.85 2.92 -0.13
CA ILE A 206 7.02 3.24 0.69
C ILE A 206 8.21 3.39 -0.25
N ARG A 207 8.97 4.49 -0.15
CA ARG A 207 10.15 4.76 -0.97
C ARG A 207 11.28 5.33 -0.13
N ASP A 208 12.51 5.01 -0.52
CA ASP A 208 13.68 5.67 0.03
C ASP A 208 13.68 7.16 -0.37
N PRO A 209 14.23 8.05 0.46
CA PRO A 209 14.18 9.48 0.20
C PRO A 209 14.97 9.94 -1.05
N PHE A 210 15.87 9.13 -1.63
CA PHE A 210 16.64 9.45 -2.85
C PHE A 210 17.06 8.21 -3.63
#